data_AF-A0A0D3D779-F1
#
_entry.id   AF-A0A0D3D779-F1
#
_cell.length_a   1.000
_cell.length_b   1.000
_cell.length_c   1.000
_cell.angle_alpha   90.00
_cell.angle_beta   90.00
_cell.angle_gamma   90.00
#
_symmetry.space_group_name_H-M   'P 1'
#
loop_
_entity.id
_entity.type
_entity.pdbx_description
1 polymer ?
#
loop_
_entity_poly.entity_id
_entity_poly.type
_entity_poly.pdbx_seq_one_letter_code
_entity_poly.pdbx_strand_id
1 'polypeptide(L)'
;MSNLEVARVFTIIDPTKPLPEAVNVRFDSGHIERVEVSSPWLPPTCDHCKEVGHSIKNCLTAPITCSLCQSTAHKPKDCPKAKRQADTKDGERKKRKKKKEG
;
A
#
# COMPACT_ATOMS: atom_id res chain seq x y z
N MET A 1 38.53 -2.50 4.99
CA MET A 1 37.34 -2.05 5.74
C MET A 1 37.17 -0.57 5.44
N SER A 2 36.18 -0.19 4.65
CA SER A 2 35.90 1.22 4.35
C SER A 2 35.25 1.88 5.57
N ASN A 3 35.95 2.85 6.17
CA ASN A 3 35.38 3.70 7.21
C ASN A 3 34.30 4.58 6.56
N LEU A 4 33.04 4.41 6.98
CA LEU A 4 31.93 5.19 6.45
C LEU A 4 31.68 6.36 7.41
N GLU A 5 32.22 7.53 7.07
CA GLU A 5 31.83 8.77 7.75
C GLU A 5 30.40 9.15 7.29
N VAL A 6 29.49 9.30 8.26
CA VAL A 6 28.08 9.59 7.99
C VAL A 6 27.73 10.98 8.51
N ALA A 7 27.30 11.86 7.60
CA ALA A 7 26.67 13.12 7.97
C ALA A 7 25.17 12.90 8.22
N ARG A 8 24.65 13.43 9.33
CA ARG A 8 23.21 13.39 9.64
C ARG A 8 22.59 14.75 9.32
N VAL A 9 21.53 14.73 8.51
CA VAL A 9 20.71 15.90 8.20
C VAL A 9 19.30 15.63 8.70
N PHE A 10 18.78 16.53 9.53
CA PHE A 10 17.38 16.51 9.97
C PHE A 10 16.61 17.57 9.19
N THR A 11 15.42 17.23 8.73
CA THR A 11 14.55 18.16 8.02
C THR A 11 13.09 17.89 8.37
N ILE A 12 12.26 18.93 8.26
CA ILE A 12 10.82 18.81 8.41
C ILE A 12 10.24 18.59 7.02
N ILE A 13 9.51 17.49 6.86
CA ILE A 13 8.83 17.14 5.62
C ILE A 13 7.32 17.18 5.81
N ASP A 14 6.63 17.53 4.73
CA ASP A 14 5.21 17.26 4.57
C ASP A 14 5.08 15.95 3.77
N PRO A 15 4.69 14.82 4.40
CA PRO A 15 4.62 13.52 3.75
C PRO A 15 3.49 13.40 2.73
N THR A 16 2.59 14.40 2.65
CA THR A 16 1.53 14.45 1.64
C THR A 16 2.01 15.02 0.30
N LYS A 17 3.19 15.66 0.29
CA LYS A 17 3.82 16.23 -0.90
C LYS A 17 4.85 15.24 -1.47
N PRO A 18 5.08 15.26 -2.80
CA PRO A 18 6.12 14.42 -3.40
C PRO A 18 7.47 14.80 -2.81
N LEU A 19 8.20 13.80 -2.31
CA LEU A 19 9.54 13.99 -1.82
C LEU A 19 10.54 14.06 -2.98
N PRO A 20 11.62 14.83 -2.84
CA PRO A 20 12.66 14.87 -3.85
C PRO A 20 13.37 13.50 -3.90
N GLU A 21 13.54 12.95 -5.11
CA GLU A 21 14.34 11.74 -5.33
C GLU A 21 15.84 12.02 -5.28
N ALA A 22 16.25 13.29 -5.39
CA ALA A 22 17.63 13.72 -5.27
C ALA A 22 17.73 15.17 -4.79
N VAL A 23 18.84 15.49 -4.13
CA VAL A 23 19.17 16.84 -3.65
C VAL A 23 20.57 17.24 -4.11
N ASN A 24 20.77 18.53 -4.35
CA ASN A 24 22.09 19.07 -4.66
C ASN A 24 22.78 19.49 -3.37
N VAL A 25 23.97 18.94 -3.12
CA VAL A 25 24.82 19.28 -1.98
C VAL A 25 25.94 20.18 -2.48
N ARG A 26 26.11 21.35 -1.85
CA ARG A 26 27.23 22.25 -2.11
C ARG A 26 28.28 22.06 -1.03
N PHE A 27 29.51 21.82 -1.44
CA PHE A 27 30.68 21.77 -0.56
C PHE A 27 31.35 23.13 -0.44
N ASP A 28 32.17 23.32 0.59
CA ASP A 28 32.92 24.57 0.81
C ASP A 28 33.89 24.89 -0.34
N SER A 29 34.31 23.88 -1.10
CA SER A 29 35.09 24.04 -2.33
C SER A 29 34.31 24.67 -3.49
N GLY A 30 32.99 24.87 -3.33
CA GLY A 30 32.08 25.31 -4.40
C GLY A 30 31.58 24.18 -5.30
N HIS A 31 32.09 22.97 -5.15
CA HIS A 31 31.62 21.79 -5.87
C HIS A 31 30.15 21.48 -5.51
N ILE A 32 29.34 21.10 -6.51
CA ILE A 32 27.96 20.68 -6.31
C ILE A 32 27.82 19.23 -6.79
N GLU A 33 27.34 18.37 -5.89
CA GLU A 33 27.06 16.97 -6.18
C GLU A 33 25.56 16.70 -6.05
N ARG A 34 25.01 15.87 -6.95
CA ARG A 34 23.62 15.43 -6.88
C ARG A 34 23.55 14.11 -6.14
N VAL A 35 22.91 14.11 -4.98
CA VAL A 35 22.81 12.95 -4.10
C VAL A 35 21.39 12.39 -4.16
N GLU A 36 21.25 11.09 -4.39
CA GLU A 36 19.96 10.39 -4.35
C GLU A 36 19.40 10.32 -2.92
N VAL A 37 18.09 10.42 -2.80
CA VAL A 37 17.36 10.38 -1.52
C VAL A 37 16.43 9.19 -1.52
N SER A 38 16.60 8.31 -0.53
CA SER A 38 15.72 7.17 -0.28
C SER A 38 15.03 7.33 1.07
N SER A 39 13.71 7.21 1.08
CA SER A 39 12.88 7.34 2.29
C SER A 39 12.02 6.09 2.54
N PRO A 40 12.63 4.91 2.78
CA PRO A 40 11.91 3.64 2.86
C PRO A 40 11.05 3.50 4.12
N TRP A 41 11.24 4.38 5.11
CA TRP A 41 10.60 4.32 6.43
C TRP A 41 9.38 5.25 6.55
N LEU A 42 8.92 5.85 5.45
CA LEU A 42 7.76 6.73 5.49
C LEU A 42 6.48 5.96 5.85
N PRO A 43 5.61 6.55 6.68
CA PRO A 43 4.31 5.95 6.95
C PRO A 43 3.45 5.93 5.67
N PRO A 44 2.52 4.97 5.54
CA PRO A 44 1.61 4.92 4.41
C PRO A 44 0.72 6.16 4.38
N THR A 45 0.45 6.66 3.17
CA THR A 45 -0.53 7.71 2.90
C THR A 45 -1.80 7.12 2.31
N CYS A 46 -2.95 7.67 2.70
CA CYS A 46 -4.23 7.23 2.19
C CYS A 46 -4.51 7.84 0.82
N ASP A 47 -4.81 7.01 -0.18
CA ASP A 47 -5.13 7.50 -1.53
C ASP A 47 -6.40 8.36 -1.60
N HIS A 48 -7.32 8.18 -0.64
CA HIS A 48 -8.60 8.89 -0.59
C HIS A 48 -8.52 10.24 0.14
N CYS A 49 -8.20 10.24 1.44
CA CYS A 49 -8.18 11.47 2.26
C CYS A 49 -6.81 12.17 2.31
N LYS A 50 -5.76 11.56 1.74
CA LYS A 50 -4.38 12.06 1.73
C LYS A 50 -3.72 12.23 3.11
N GLU A 51 -4.34 11.73 4.17
CA GLU A 51 -3.74 11.68 5.51
C GLU A 51 -2.73 10.53 5.66
N VAL A 52 -1.80 10.69 6.59
CA VAL A 52 -0.79 9.68 6.92
C VAL A 52 -1.26 8.67 7.96
N GLY A 53 -0.64 7.49 7.94
CA GLY A 53 -0.80 6.46 8.99
C GLY A 53 -1.81 5.37 8.67
N HIS A 54 -2.53 5.46 7.55
CA HIS A 54 -3.47 4.43 7.13
C HIS A 54 -3.55 4.28 5.61
N SER A 55 -4.03 3.12 5.15
CA SER A 55 -4.36 2.89 3.73
C SER A 55 -5.85 3.11 3.49
N ILE A 56 -6.25 3.20 2.22
CA ILE A 56 -7.67 3.34 1.81
C ILE A 56 -8.60 2.28 2.43
N LYS A 57 -8.07 1.09 2.73
CA LYS A 57 -8.81 -0.02 3.38
C LYS A 57 -9.31 0.34 4.79
N ASN A 58 -8.59 1.20 5.49
CA ASN A 58 -8.87 1.59 6.88
C ASN A 58 -9.29 3.07 6.98
N CYS A 59 -9.58 3.72 5.86
CA CYS A 59 -9.97 5.12 5.82
C CYS A 59 -11.44 5.29 6.25
N LEU A 60 -11.68 6.07 7.30
CA LEU A 60 -13.02 6.31 7.85
C LEU A 60 -13.92 7.14 6.92
N THR A 61 -13.33 7.93 6.04
CA THR A 61 -14.05 8.81 5.11
C THR A 61 -14.19 8.22 3.70
N ALA A 62 -13.51 7.10 3.42
CA ALA A 62 -13.56 6.49 2.10
C ALA A 62 -14.91 5.79 1.85
N PRO A 63 -15.52 5.97 0.66
CA PRO A 63 -16.77 5.33 0.33
C PRO A 63 -16.61 3.81 0.18
N ILE A 64 -17.63 3.06 0.58
CA ILE A 64 -17.69 1.62 0.39
C ILE A 64 -17.84 1.34 -1.11
N THR A 65 -16.85 0.67 -1.69
CA THR A 65 -16.83 0.31 -3.12
C THR A 65 -17.33 -1.11 -3.38
N CYS A 66 -17.33 -1.98 -2.37
CA CYS A 66 -17.86 -3.34 -2.44
C CYS A 66 -19.08 -3.51 -1.52
N SER A 67 -20.28 -3.63 -2.11
CA SER A 67 -21.51 -3.90 -1.36
C SER A 67 -21.57 -5.31 -0.75
N LEU A 68 -20.84 -6.29 -1.31
CA LEU A 68 -20.87 -7.69 -0.85
C LEU A 68 -20.10 -7.92 0.45
N CYS A 69 -19.04 -7.15 0.70
CA CYS A 69 -18.20 -7.32 1.88
C CYS A 69 -17.90 -6.01 2.62
N GLN A 70 -18.56 -4.93 2.22
CA GLN A 70 -18.40 -3.58 2.78
C GLN A 70 -16.96 -3.03 2.72
N SER A 71 -16.17 -3.49 1.73
CA SER A 71 -14.80 -3.00 1.55
C SER A 71 -14.78 -1.69 0.76
N THR A 72 -13.83 -0.82 1.09
CA THR A 72 -13.50 0.40 0.36
C THR A 72 -12.47 0.19 -0.76
N ALA A 73 -11.81 -0.97 -0.81
CA ALA A 73 -10.63 -1.19 -1.66
C ALA A 73 -10.90 -1.88 -3.01
N HIS A 74 -12.08 -2.43 -3.25
CA HIS A 74 -12.38 -3.16 -4.50
C HIS A 74 -13.86 -3.08 -4.85
N LYS A 75 -14.21 -3.37 -6.10
CA LYS A 75 -15.60 -3.40 -6.58
C LYS A 75 -16.25 -4.77 -6.31
N PRO A 76 -17.59 -4.91 -6.32
CA PRO A 76 -18.26 -6.19 -6.03
C PRO A 76 -17.85 -7.33 -6.95
N LYS A 77 -17.48 -7.02 -8.21
CA LYS A 77 -17.01 -8.00 -9.21
C LYS A 77 -15.70 -8.68 -8.81
N ASP A 78 -14.82 -7.95 -8.13
CA ASP A 78 -13.49 -8.43 -7.70
C ASP A 78 -13.50 -8.93 -6.26
N CYS A 79 -14.68 -9.15 -5.69
CA CYS A 79 -14.83 -9.50 -4.29
C CYS A 79 -14.25 -10.89 -3.98
N PRO A 80 -13.22 -11.00 -3.12
CA PRO A 80 -12.62 -12.29 -2.78
C PRO A 80 -13.58 -13.17 -1.98
N LYS A 81 -14.52 -12.58 -1.23
CA LYS A 81 -15.56 -13.34 -0.51
C LYS A 81 -16.60 -13.96 -1.47
N ALA A 82 -16.92 -13.30 -2.59
CA ALA A 82 -17.86 -13.81 -3.58
C ALA A 82 -17.32 -15.08 -4.28
N LYS A 83 -16.01 -15.09 -4.60
CA LYS A 83 -15.34 -16.26 -5.19
C LYS A 83 -15.39 -17.48 -4.26
N ARG A 84 -15.04 -17.29 -2.98
CA ARG A 84 -15.07 -18.37 -1.97
C ARG A 84 -16.44 -19.04 -1.81
N GLN A 85 -17.54 -18.32 -2.02
CA GLN A 85 -18.89 -18.90 -1.95
C GLN A 85 -19.27 -19.72 -3.20
N ALA A 86 -18.66 -19.44 -4.34
CA ALA A 86 -18.84 -20.25 -5.55
C ALA A 86 -18.10 -21.59 -5.42
N ASP A 87 -16.87 -21.56 -4.90
CA ASP A 87 -16.03 -22.76 -4.70
C ASP A 87 -16.66 -23.77 -3.73
N THR A 88 -17.28 -23.29 -2.64
CA THR A 88 -17.94 -24.17 -1.65
C THR A 88 -19.22 -24.82 -2.20
N LYS A 89 -20.01 -24.11 -3.01
CA LYS A 89 -21.22 -24.66 -3.64
C LYS A 89 -20.91 -25.74 -4.68
N ASP A 90 -19.82 -25.58 -5.45
CA ASP A 90 -19.41 -26.58 -6.44
C ASP A 90 -18.92 -27.88 -5.78
N GLY A 91 -18.17 -27.75 -4.68
CA GLY A 91 -17.70 -28.89 -3.89
C GLY A 91 -18.83 -29.69 -3.24
N GLU A 92 -19.85 -29.02 -2.68
CA GLU A 92 -21.00 -29.69 -2.06
C GLU A 92 -21.87 -30.42 -3.10
N ARG A 93 -22.07 -29.82 -4.28
CA ARG A 93 -22.84 -30.43 -5.38
C ARG A 93 -22.17 -31.71 -5.91
N LYS A 94 -20.84 -31.75 -5.99
CA LYS A 94 -20.07 -32.97 -6.35
C LYS A 94 -20.19 -34.07 -5.30
N LYS A 95 -20.11 -33.73 -4.01
CA LYS A 95 -20.24 -34.70 -2.91
C LYS A 95 -21.62 -35.36 -2.86
N ARG A 96 -22.67 -34.60 -3.16
CA ARG A 96 -24.07 -35.07 -3.15
C ARG A 96 -24.40 -36.00 -4.33
N LYS A 97 -23.73 -35.86 -5.49
CA LYS A 97 -23.85 -36.79 -6.62
C LYS A 97 -23.20 -38.15 -6.35
N LYS A 98 -22.00 -38.16 -5.73
CA LYS A 98 -21.27 -39.41 -5.40
C LYS A 98 -21.99 -40.31 -4.38
N LYS A 99 -22.93 -39.77 -3.59
CA LYS A 99 -23.73 -40.52 -2.60
C LYS A 99 -24.99 -41.17 -3.18
N LYS A 100 -25.36 -40.91 -4.44
CA LYS A 100 -26.55 -41.49 -5.10
C LYS A 100 -26.26 -42.69 -6.02
N GLU A 101 -24.99 -43.06 -6.19
CA GLU A 101 -24.54 -44.19 -7.04
C GLU A 101 -23.98 -45.37 -6.21
N GLY A 102 -24.28 -45.43 -4.92
CA GLY A 102 -23.92 -46.53 -4.02
C GLY A 102 -25.14 -47.16 -3.38
#